data_AF-A0A1I7II39-F1
#
_entry.id   AF-A0A1I7II39-F1
#
_cell.length_a   1.000
_cell.length_b   1.000
_cell.length_c   1.000
_cell.angle_alpha   90.00
_cell.angle_beta   90.00
_cell.angle_gamma   90.00
#
_symmetry.space_group_name_H-M   'P 1'
#
loop_
_entity.id
_entity.type
_entity.pdbx_description
1 polymer ?
#
loop_
_entity_poly.entity_id
_entity_poly.type
_entity_poly.pdbx_seq_one_letter_code
_entity_poly.pdbx_strand_id
1 'polypeptide(L)' 'MNNNSDLCRKEFEKFITDSPQFDSNLLVKYKSGEYFSSYTKKYFQLFSAGWRARNVQ' A
#
# COMPACT_ATOMS: atom_id res chain seq x y z
N MET A 1 -15.06 0.34 -12.74
CA MET A 1 -13.67 0.79 -13.04
C MET A 1 -13.11 1.44 -11.79
N ASN A 2 -12.24 0.75 -11.06
CA ASN A 2 -11.59 1.28 -9.84
C ASN A 2 -10.06 1.11 -9.92
N ASN A 3 -9.52 1.32 -11.14
CA ASN A 3 -8.12 1.00 -11.48
C ASN A 3 -7.09 1.79 -10.66
N ASN A 4 -7.42 3.00 -10.20
CA ASN A 4 -6.46 3.85 -9.47
C ASN A 4 -6.19 3.33 -8.05
N SER A 5 -7.18 2.73 -7.39
CA SER A 5 -6.99 2.19 -6.03
C SER A 5 -6.20 0.88 -6.05
N ASP A 6 -6.42 0.02 -7.06
CA ASP A 6 -5.65 -1.21 -7.23
C ASP A 6 -4.21 -0.93 -7.67
N LEU A 7 -3.99 0.10 -8.50
CA LEU A 7 -2.64 0.53 -8.89
C LEU A 7 -1.87 1.10 -7.69
N CYS A 8 -2.48 2.00 -6.91
CA CYS A 8 -1.87 2.55 -5.70
C CYS A 8 -1.45 1.46 -4.71
N ARG A 9 -2.30 0.43 -4.54
CA ARG A 9 -1.98 -0.72 -3.69
C ARG A 9 -0.82 -1.55 -4.22
N LYS A 10 -0.76 -1.81 -5.53
CA LYS A 10 0.36 -2.52 -6.16
C LYS A 10 1.69 -1.79 -6.00
N GLU A 11 1.69 -0.47 -6.21
CA GLU A 11 2.90 0.35 -6.06
C GLU A 11 3.36 0.44 -4.59
N PHE A 12 2.42 0.49 -3.65
CA PHE A 12 2.75 0.38 -2.23
C PHE A 12 3.38 -0.98 -1.89
N GLU A 13 2.80 -2.08 -2.38
CA GLU A 13 3.32 -3.43 -2.14
C GLU A 13 4.72 -3.58 -2.74
N LYS A 14 4.92 -3.07 -3.95
CA LYS A 14 6.24 -3.03 -4.59
C LYS A 14 7.24 -2.20 -3.78
N PHE A 15 6.86 -1.02 -3.30
CA PHE A 15 7.71 -0.19 -2.43
C PHE A 15 8.16 -0.93 -1.17
N ILE A 16 7.26 -1.69 -0.53
CA ILE A 16 7.60 -2.51 0.64
C ILE A 16 8.55 -3.66 0.27
N THR A 17 8.32 -4.34 -0.85
CA THR A 17 9.16 -5.45 -1.30
C THR A 17 10.55 -5.01 -1.80
N ASP A 18 10.64 -3.86 -2.46
CA ASP A 18 11.88 -3.35 -3.06
C ASP A 18 12.76 -2.60 -2.03
N SER A 19 12.19 -2.20 -0.89
CA SER A 19 12.92 -1.46 0.14
C SER A 19 13.56 -2.41 1.15
N PRO A 20 14.90 -2.36 1.33
CA PRO A 20 15.60 -3.23 2.28
C PRO A 20 15.24 -2.92 3.75
N GLN A 21 14.52 -1.83 4.00
CA GLN A 21 14.12 -1.40 5.35
C GLN A 21 12.80 -2.03 5.81
N PHE A 22 12.06 -2.68 4.90
CA PHE A 22 10.76 -3.25 5.20
C PHE A 22 10.75 -4.76 5.02
N ASP A 23 10.07 -5.45 5.93
CA ASP A 23 9.83 -6.88 5.83
C ASP A 23 8.57 -7.13 4.98
N SER A 24 8.63 -8.08 4.06
CA SER A 24 7.48 -8.51 3.25
C SER A 24 6.34 -9.09 4.10
N ASN A 25 6.61 -9.55 5.32
CA ASN A 25 5.61 -9.92 6.32
C ASN A 25 4.62 -8.78 6.65
N LEU A 26 4.98 -7.53 6.37
CA LEU A 26 4.06 -6.40 6.50
C LEU A 26 2.87 -6.50 5.53
N LEU A 27 2.99 -7.25 4.43
CA LEU A 27 1.97 -7.38 3.39
C LEU A 27 0.95 -8.50 3.63
N VAL A 28 0.99 -9.16 4.80
CA VAL A 28 -0.03 -10.15 5.19
C VAL A 28 -1.41 -9.48 5.21
N LYS A 29 -2.42 -10.14 4.63
CA LYS A 29 -3.79 -9.63 4.50
C LYS A 29 -4.80 -10.62 5.06
N TYR A 30 -5.92 -10.09 5.53
CA TYR A 30 -7.13 -10.87 5.76
C TYR A 30 -7.75 -11.32 4.42
N LYS A 31 -8.65 -12.30 4.47
CA LYS A 31 -9.44 -12.71 3.30
C LYS A 31 -10.25 -11.57 2.66
N SER A 32 -10.56 -10.53 3.42
CA SER A 32 -11.22 -9.31 2.93
C SER A 32 -10.30 -8.40 2.08
N GLY A 33 -9.00 -8.69 2.02
CA GLY A 33 -8.01 -7.88 1.30
C GLY A 33 -7.41 -6.74 2.11
N GLU A 34 -7.84 -6.55 3.36
CA GLU A 34 -7.27 -5.57 4.28
C GLU A 34 -5.96 -6.08 4.89
N TYR A 35 -4.96 -5.20 5.06
CA TYR A 35 -3.70 -5.56 5.71
C TYR A 35 -3.93 -6.03 7.15
N PHE A 36 -3.24 -7.09 7.56
CA PHE A 36 -3.35 -7.66 8.90
C PHE A 36 -2.81 -6.69 9.96
N SER A 37 -1.60 -6.16 9.73
CA SER A 37 -0.90 -5.26 10.64
C SER A 37 -1.49 -3.85 10.62
N SER A 38 -1.79 -3.32 11.80
CA SER A 38 -2.22 -1.93 11.98
C SER A 38 -1.15 -0.91 11.54
N TYR A 39 0.13 -1.27 11.63
CA TYR A 39 1.24 -0.47 11.12
C TYR A 39 1.21 -0.38 9.59
N THR A 40 1.05 -1.52 8.89
CA THR A 40 0.94 -1.53 7.42
C THR A 40 -0.26 -0.71 6.95
N LYS A 41 -1.39 -0.77 7.66
CA LYS A 41 -2.56 0.07 7.34
C LYS A 41 -2.21 1.56 7.39
N LYS A 42 -1.50 2.02 8.43
CA LYS A 42 -1.07 3.43 8.55
C LYS A 42 -0.10 3.82 7.45
N TYR A 43 0.88 2.97 7.12
CA TYR A 43 1.80 3.24 6.01
C TYR A 43 1.08 3.33 4.68
N PHE A 44 0.14 2.42 4.41
CA PHE A 44 -0.67 2.46 3.19
C PHE A 44 -1.54 3.73 3.11
N GLN A 45 -2.10 4.19 4.23
CA GLN A 45 -2.85 5.45 4.29
C GLN A 45 -1.97 6.67 3.93
N LEU A 46 -0.78 6.76 4.49
CA LEU A 46 0.17 7.84 4.18
C LEU A 46 0.64 7.77 2.72
N PHE A 47 1.00 6.57 2.26
CA PHE A 47 1.42 6.34 0.87
C PHE A 47 0.32 6.72 -0.12
N SER A 48 -0.92 6.29 0.14
CA SER A 48 -2.06 6.57 -0.73
C SER A 48 -2.44 8.06 -0.75
N ALA A 49 -2.26 8.79 0.35
CA ALA A 49 -2.42 10.24 0.37
C ALA A 49 -1.40 10.94 -0.57
N GLY A 50 -0.12 10.57 -0.46
CA GLY A 50 0.94 11.10 -1.35
C GLY A 50 0.74 10.70 -2.82
N TRP A 51 0.34 9.45 -3.06
CA TRP A 51 0.02 8.95 -4.40
C TRP A 51 -1.12 9.74 -5.05
N ARG A 52 -2.19 10.03 -4.31
CA ARG A 52 -3.31 10.85 -4.80
C ARG A 52 -2.85 12.27 -5.14
N ALA A 53 -2.08 12.91 -4.26
CA ALA A 53 -1.56 14.25 -4.53
C ALA A 53 -0.74 14.33 -5.83
N ARG A 54 0.02 13.27 -6.14
CA ARG A 54 0.81 13.16 -7.38
C ARG A 54 -0.01 12.86 -8.64
N ASN A 55 -1.07 12.07 -8.53
CA ASN A 55 -1.84 11.57 -9.68
C ASN A 55 -3.18 12.31 -9.92
N VAL A 56 -3.50 13.30 -9.10
CA VAL A 56 -4.67 14.20 -9.27
C VAL A 56 -4.24 15.55 -9.87
N GLN A 57 -2.98 15.68 -10.31
CA GLN A 57 -2.54 16.73 -11.24
C GLN A 57 -2.93 16.37 -12.67
#